data_AF-A0A2H0G8Z0-F1
#
_entry.id   AF-A0A2H0G8Z0-F1
#
_cell.length_a   1.000
_cell.length_b   1.000
_cell.length_c   1.000
_cell.angle_alpha   90.00
_cell.angle_beta   90.00
_cell.angle_gamma   90.00
#
_symmetry.space_group_name_H-M   'P 1'
#
loop_
_entity.id
_entity.type
_entity.pdbx_description
1 polymer ?
#
loop_
_entity_poly.entity_id
_entity_poly.type
_entity_poly.pdbx_seq_one_letter_code
_entity_poly.pdbx_strand_id
1 'polypeptide(L)' 'WGDRSFIIQRVLKMSGHNGRFLNELEKIFSIEEIKYYADESMEIMGNELIENLCNRYNMKHNQFPYYIPNLKKSINA' A
#
# COMPACT_ATOMS: atom_id res chain seq x y z
N TRP A 1 -17.73 2.76 -10.74
CA TRP A 1 -16.79 3.35 -9.77
C TRP A 1 -16.49 2.37 -8.62
N GLY A 2 -17.47 1.59 -8.14
CA GLY A 2 -17.28 0.60 -7.05
C GLY A 2 -16.31 -0.56 -7.35
N ASP A 3 -16.33 -1.14 -8.55
CA ASP A 3 -15.49 -2.33 -8.82
C ASP A 3 -14.00 -1.99 -8.90
N ARG A 4 -13.64 -0.83 -9.48
CA ARG A 4 -12.24 -0.40 -9.62
C ARG A 4 -11.61 -0.13 -8.26
N SER A 5 -12.28 0.69 -7.42
CA SER A 5 -11.78 1.02 -6.09
C SER A 5 -11.68 -0.23 -5.22
N PHE A 6 -12.67 -1.12 -5.30
CA PHE A 6 -12.66 -2.39 -4.58
C PHE A 6 -11.46 -3.27 -5.00
N ILE A 7 -11.23 -3.47 -6.30
CA ILE A 7 -10.11 -4.29 -6.79
C ILE A 7 -8.77 -3.70 -6.33
N ILE A 8 -8.57 -2.39 -6.52
CA ILE A 8 -7.31 -1.73 -6.17
C ILE A 8 -7.05 -1.85 -4.67
N GLN A 9 -8.00 -1.48 -3.82
CA GLN A 9 -7.83 -1.55 -2.37
C GLN A 9 -7.59 -3.00 -1.89
N ARG A 10 -8.28 -3.98 -2.48
CA ARG A 10 -8.12 -5.38 -2.12
C ARG A 10 -6.73 -5.90 -2.47
N VAL A 11 -6.23 -5.57 -3.66
CA VAL A 11 -4.88 -5.97 -4.09
C VAL A 11 -3.81 -5.29 -3.24
N LEU A 12 -3.93 -3.99 -2.96
CA LEU A 12 -2.98 -3.26 -2.11
C LEU A 12 -2.90 -3.84 -0.69
N LYS A 13 -4.02 -4.26 -0.12
CA LYS A 13 -4.06 -4.93 1.19
C LYS A 13 -3.39 -6.31 1.17
N MET A 14 -3.50 -7.02 0.06
CA MET A 14 -3.04 -8.40 -0.08
C MET A 14 -1.62 -8.53 -0.67
N SER A 15 -1.06 -7.44 -1.21
CA SER A 15 0.18 -7.52 -1.99
C SER A 15 1.41 -7.96 -1.19
N GLY A 16 1.38 -7.81 0.14
CA GLY A 16 2.40 -8.36 1.05
C GLY A 16 3.84 -8.19 0.54
N HIS A 17 4.65 -9.23 0.71
CA HIS A 17 6.03 -9.27 0.17
C HIS A 17 6.11 -9.66 -1.31
N ASN A 18 5.03 -10.20 -1.90
CA ASN A 18 5.07 -10.74 -3.25
C ASN A 18 4.50 -9.72 -4.24
N GLY A 19 5.39 -8.92 -4.82
CA GLY A 19 5.04 -7.86 -5.77
C GLY A 19 4.32 -8.32 -7.05
N ARG A 20 4.10 -9.63 -7.25
CA ARG A 20 3.37 -10.18 -8.39
C ARG A 20 1.99 -9.55 -8.56
N PHE A 21 1.21 -9.39 -7.49
CA PHE A 21 -0.13 -8.80 -7.59
C PHE A 21 -0.09 -7.31 -7.96
N LEU A 22 0.92 -6.58 -7.47
CA LEU A 22 1.13 -5.17 -7.84
C LEU A 22 1.53 -5.02 -9.30
N ASN A 23 2.38 -5.92 -9.82
CA ASN A 23 2.75 -5.94 -11.23
C ASN A 23 1.51 -6.13 -12.13
N GLU A 24 0.57 -7.00 -11.76
CA GLU A 24 -0.67 -7.18 -12.53
C GLU A 24 -1.61 -5.98 -12.38
N LEU A 25 -1.68 -5.39 -11.18
CA LEU A 25 -2.49 -4.20 -10.94
C LEU A 25 -2.07 -3.02 -11.84
N GLU A 26 -0.76 -2.82 -11.99
CA GLU A 26 -0.16 -1.76 -12.83
C GLU A 26 -0.38 -1.95 -14.33
N LYS A 27 -0.71 -3.17 -14.78
CA LYS A 27 -1.11 -3.38 -16.18
C LYS A 27 -2.55 -2.96 -16.46
N ILE A 28 -3.37 -2.87 -15.42
CA ILE A 28 -4.81 -2.64 -15.52
C ILE A 28 -5.17 -1.19 -15.16
N PHE A 29 -4.44 -0.61 -14.19
CA PHE A 29 -4.72 0.71 -13.64
C PHE A 29 -3.49 1.61 -13.73
N SER A 30 -3.73 2.91 -13.94
CA SER A 30 -2.66 3.91 -13.88
C SER A 30 -2.05 3.99 -12.48
N ILE A 31 -0.77 4.35 -12.40
CA ILE A 31 -0.08 4.56 -11.12
C ILE A 31 -0.79 5.67 -10.31
N GLU A 32 -1.25 6.72 -10.98
CA GLU A 32 -2.01 7.82 -10.37
C GLU A 32 -3.31 7.33 -9.72
N GLU A 33 -4.08 6.45 -10.39
CA GLU A 33 -5.27 5.84 -9.78
C GLU A 33 -4.92 4.95 -8.60
N ILE A 34 -3.88 4.12 -8.72
CA ILE A 34 -3.43 3.25 -7.63
C ILE A 34 -3.06 4.09 -6.40
N LYS A 35 -2.30 5.18 -6.60
CA LYS A 35 -1.94 6.12 -5.54
C LYS A 35 -3.14 6.79 -4.90
N TYR A 36 -4.09 7.25 -5.71
CA TYR A 36 -5.33 7.86 -5.23
C TYR A 36 -6.07 6.93 -4.27
N TYR A 37 -6.29 5.67 -4.65
CA TYR A 37 -7.00 4.72 -3.79
C TYR A 37 -6.16 4.20 -2.63
N ALA A 38 -4.83 4.21 -2.74
CA ALA A 38 -3.94 3.90 -1.61
C ALA A 38 -4.01 4.98 -0.52
N ASP A 39 -4.05 6.27 -0.92
CA ASP A 39 -4.14 7.42 -0.01
C ASP A 39 -5.47 7.45 0.77
N GLU A 40 -6.56 7.07 0.10
CA GLU A 40 -7.90 6.98 0.70
C GLU A 40 -8.13 5.70 1.54
N SER A 41 -7.17 4.76 1.56
CA SER A 41 -7.39 3.45 2.17
C SER A 41 -7.12 3.44 3.68
N MET A 42 -8.18 3.18 4.45
CA MET A 42 -8.11 2.92 5.89
C MET A 42 -7.83 1.44 6.22
N GLU A 43 -7.45 0.61 5.24
CA GLU A 43 -7.29 -0.84 5.45
C GLU A 43 -5.87 -1.36 5.20
N ILE A 44 -4.97 -0.51 4.71
CA ILE A 44 -3.57 -0.87 4.47
C ILE A 44 -2.84 -0.82 5.81
N MET A 45 -2.46 -1.99 6.31
CA MET A 45 -1.84 -2.17 7.62
C MET A 45 -0.54 -2.96 7.51
N GLY A 46 0.38 -2.69 8.44
CA GLY A 46 1.68 -3.34 8.51
C GLY A 46 2.77 -2.48 7.89
N ASN A 47 3.77 -2.13 8.70
CA ASN A 47 4.86 -1.24 8.28
C ASN A 47 5.57 -1.70 7.02
N GLU A 48 5.82 -3.00 6.88
CA GLU A 48 6.55 -3.51 5.72
C GLU A 48 5.76 -3.37 4.42
N LEU A 49 4.46 -3.67 4.46
CA LEU A 49 3.58 -3.42 3.32
C LEU A 49 3.57 -1.94 2.95
N ILE A 50 3.39 -1.07 3.96
CA ILE A 50 3.37 0.37 3.78
C ILE A 50 4.71 0.87 3.20
N GLU A 51 5.86 0.41 3.73
CA GLU A 51 7.19 0.72 3.21
C GLU A 51 7.35 0.28 1.75
N ASN A 52 6.90 -0.92 1.41
CA ASN A 52 6.96 -1.43 0.04
C ASN A 52 6.12 -0.59 -0.93
N LEU A 53 4.89 -0.22 -0.54
CA LEU A 53 4.01 0.63 -1.35
C LEU A 53 4.58 2.06 -1.49
N CYS A 54 5.09 2.63 -0.40
CA CYS A 54 5.75 3.94 -0.40
C CYS A 54 6.95 3.98 -1.33
N ASN A 55 7.83 2.97 -1.26
CA ASN A 55 8.98 2.87 -2.14
C ASN A 55 8.58 2.69 -3.61
N ARG A 56 7.57 1.85 -3.87
CA ARG A 56 7.14 1.52 -5.23
C ARG A 56 6.42 2.68 -5.94
N TYR A 57 5.56 3.41 -5.22
CA TYR A 57 4.72 4.46 -5.79
C TYR A 57 5.16 5.88 -5.42
N ASN A 58 6.32 6.02 -4.78
CA ASN A 58 6.86 7.27 -4.26
C ASN A 58 5.83 8.02 -3.41
N MET A 59 5.31 7.33 -2.40
CA MET A 59 4.34 7.85 -1.42
C MET A 59 5.00 8.03 -0.06
N LYS A 60 4.39 8.81 0.82
CA LYS A 60 4.91 9.07 2.17
C LYS A 60 4.22 8.17 3.19
N HIS A 61 4.99 7.62 4.14
CA HIS A 61 4.44 6.73 5.17
C HIS A 61 3.36 7.40 6.02
N ASN A 62 3.44 8.72 6.22
CA ASN A 62 2.50 9.48 7.04
C ASN A 62 1.09 9.61 6.43
N GLN A 63 0.92 9.20 5.17
CA GLN A 63 -0.39 9.10 4.52
C GLN A 63 -1.15 7.85 5.00
N PHE A 64 -0.46 6.85 5.55
CA PHE A 64 -1.06 5.61 6.00
C PHE A 64 -1.33 5.67 7.52
N PRO A 65 -2.59 5.63 7.97
CA PRO A 65 -2.95 5.79 9.39
C PRO A 65 -2.34 4.75 10.32
N TYR A 66 -2.00 3.57 9.79
CA TYR A 66 -1.50 2.43 10.55
C TYR A 66 0.01 2.24 10.45
N TYR A 67 0.74 3.21 9.88
CA TYR A 67 2.20 3.19 9.92
C TYR A 67 2.70 3.53 11.32
N ILE A 68 3.56 2.69 11.91
CA ILE A 68 4.14 2.90 13.23
C ILE A 68 5.63 3.29 13.08
N PRO A 69 6.01 4.57 13.22
CA PRO A 69 7.41 4.97 13.11
C PRO A 69 8.30 4.25 14.13
N ASN A 70 9.53 3.89 13.72
CA ASN A 70 10.53 3.26 14.58
C ASN A 70 10.16 1.86 15.16
N LEU A 71 9.18 1.14 14.61
CA LEU A 71 8.78 -0.18 15.10
C LEU A 71 9.95 -1.19 15.18
N LYS A 72 10.90 -1.16 14.23
CA LYS A 72 12.09 -2.04 14.27
C LYS A 72 13.04 -1.76 15.44
N LYS A 73 12.99 -0.57 16.05
CA LYS A 73 13.84 -0.21 17.21
C LYS A 73 13.27 -0.72 18.53
N SER A 74 11.95 -0.87 18.66
CA SER A 74 11.31 -1.26 19.92
C SER A 74 11.38 -2.75 20.24
N ILE A 75 11.64 -3.60 19.25
CA ILE A 75 11.75 -5.07 19.44
C ILE A 75 13.15 -5.46 19.97
N ASN A 76 14.13 -4.55 19.83
CA ASN A 76 15.52 -4.76 20.26
C ASN A 76 15.88 -3.91 21.50
N ALA A 77 14.89 -3.41 22.24
CA ALA A 77 15.07 -2.61 23.46
C ALA A 77 14.68 -3.40 24.71
#